data_AF-A0A0D3KDD3-F1
#
_entry.id   AF-A0A0D3KDD3-F1
#
_cell.length_a   1.000
_cell.length_b   1.000
_cell.length_c   1.000
_cell.angle_alpha   90.00
_cell.angle_beta   90.00
_cell.angle_gamma   90.00
#
_symmetry.space_group_name_H-M   'P 1'
#
loop_
_entity.id
_entity.type
_entity.pdbx_description
1 polymer ?
#
loop_
_entity_poly.entity_id
_entity_poly.type
_entity_poly.pdbx_seq_one_letter_code
_entity_poly.pdbx_strand_id
1 'polypeptide(L)'
;MGYLKADCIRLVLETGRDVLVSDSDVVWVGDPLPLLTELMQEGATVGASTDCLDLDSDRDKTERPRSPVQCGHAPGNTHGAVLNTGVLWFKSSVDSIALARRWALETLNLHSPHSDDQGAFNNLLADGMYPVKAASPSGRVIGPVRGFGPEGLRLAPLPIDRFCGGHTVWVQQAGEPRRCVSIHATFTEYGDGGKRFRLLESGLWALLPDAYYTEGRFLTFVPPDPGADPMPCQAGEGVHAPGKLTAPCGGEDPAHGLPPKPAGKEIMWQEGLKRSVRLRANVALMARQVHALRDAMGIARVLNRTLILPQFDCLCDRSEYPDIMPSCLYQGAPRRMQIPFKCSTSFVIDTHKLQLMATEPTRFGMQPHKFGGKFTAPLPVRAHRFLADPRTDAAITRSVLDVVVGAGAATAPCSTSSTEQCPALPRQASNVQVLQRLQGAEAREARVLRLSDAVGAFGGWEDRPDESLLFNTMMEYYLYRGNWCCTSRFIDNNADNGRVYIQQPPPLKRPRGG
;
A
#
# COMPACT_ATOMS: atom_id res chain seq x y z
N MET A 1 -5.62 -12.42 19.56
CA MET A 1 -6.72 -11.77 18.82
C MET A 1 -7.52 -12.80 18.02
N GLY A 2 -6.89 -13.59 17.15
CA GLY A 2 -7.56 -14.60 16.32
C GLY A 2 -8.49 -15.58 17.05
N TYR A 3 -8.08 -16.11 18.21
CA TYR A 3 -8.94 -16.97 19.05
C TYR A 3 -10.29 -16.32 19.38
N LEU A 4 -10.27 -15.05 19.82
CA LEU A 4 -11.48 -14.33 20.22
C LEU A 4 -12.41 -14.09 19.03
N LYS A 5 -11.85 -13.85 17.83
CA LYS A 5 -12.63 -13.75 16.58
C LYS A 5 -13.38 -15.05 16.32
N ALA A 6 -12.67 -16.17 16.27
CA ALA A 6 -13.23 -17.49 15.99
C ALA A 6 -14.26 -17.94 17.06
N ASP A 7 -13.97 -17.72 18.34
CA ASP A 7 -14.86 -18.11 19.43
C ASP A 7 -16.12 -17.23 19.49
N CYS A 8 -16.00 -15.93 19.20
CA CYS A 8 -17.17 -15.05 19.07
C CYS A 8 -18.10 -15.52 17.95
N ILE A 9 -17.55 -15.88 16.78
CA ILE A 9 -18.33 -16.46 15.68
C ILE A 9 -19.05 -17.73 16.16
N ARG A 10 -18.34 -18.66 16.82
CA ARG A 10 -18.94 -19.89 17.37
C ARG A 10 -20.12 -19.59 18.29
N LEU A 11 -19.93 -18.70 19.26
CA LEU A 11 -20.97 -18.34 20.24
C LEU A 11 -22.22 -17.76 19.58
N VAL A 12 -22.07 -16.92 18.55
CA VAL A 12 -23.23 -16.39 17.82
C VAL A 12 -23.92 -17.48 17.00
N LEU A 13 -23.15 -18.35 16.33
CA LEU A 13 -23.71 -19.47 15.57
C LEU A 13 -24.53 -20.43 16.45
N GLU A 14 -24.10 -20.67 17.70
CA GLU A 14 -24.82 -21.51 18.68
C GLU A 14 -26.20 -20.94 19.07
N THR A 15 -26.45 -19.65 18.86
CA THR A 15 -27.77 -19.04 19.06
C THR A 15 -28.74 -19.30 17.91
N GLY A 16 -28.31 -20.02 16.86
CA GLY A 16 -29.10 -20.25 15.64
C GLY A 16 -29.04 -19.11 14.63
N ARG A 17 -28.12 -18.15 14.79
CA ARG A 17 -27.97 -16.97 13.91
C ARG A 17 -26.83 -17.17 12.92
N ASP A 18 -27.06 -16.82 11.65
CA ASP A 18 -26.00 -16.70 10.65
C ASP A 18 -25.09 -15.50 11.00
N VAL A 19 -23.80 -15.59 10.64
CA VAL A 19 -22.79 -14.59 11.00
C VAL A 19 -22.13 -14.05 9.73
N LEU A 20 -22.13 -12.73 9.56
CA LEU A 20 -21.21 -12.02 8.67
C LEU A 20 -20.27 -11.20 9.56
N VAL A 21 -18.96 -11.37 9.38
CA VAL A 21 -17.94 -10.70 10.17
C VAL A 21 -16.88 -10.12 9.25
N SER A 22 -16.35 -8.95 9.64
CA SER A 22 -15.18 -8.38 9.01
C SER A 22 -14.18 -7.87 10.04
N ASP A 23 -12.91 -7.79 9.65
CA ASP A 23 -11.89 -7.06 10.41
C ASP A 23 -12.23 -5.56 10.46
N SER A 24 -11.66 -4.84 11.45
CA SER A 24 -11.95 -3.42 11.68
C SER A 24 -11.41 -2.48 10.60
N ASP A 25 -10.50 -2.97 9.77
CA ASP A 25 -9.90 -2.28 8.63
C ASP A 25 -10.51 -2.70 7.29
N VAL A 26 -11.72 -3.25 7.32
CA VAL A 26 -12.58 -3.45 6.14
C VAL A 26 -13.54 -2.28 6.01
N VAL A 27 -13.57 -1.67 4.82
CA VAL A 27 -14.58 -0.66 4.48
C VAL A 27 -15.65 -1.29 3.60
N TRP A 28 -16.90 -1.26 4.08
CA TRP A 28 -18.08 -1.64 3.31
C TRP A 28 -18.50 -0.47 2.43
N VAL A 29 -18.43 -0.67 1.10
CA VAL A 29 -18.76 0.34 0.08
C VAL A 29 -20.02 -0.01 -0.72
N GLY A 30 -20.61 -1.18 -0.47
CA GLY A 30 -21.88 -1.63 -1.04
C GLY A 30 -22.54 -2.71 -0.18
N ASP A 31 -23.78 -3.06 -0.53
CA ASP A 31 -24.54 -4.11 0.16
C ASP A 31 -24.07 -5.51 -0.27
N PRO A 32 -23.54 -6.35 0.65
CA PRO A 32 -23.12 -7.71 0.33
C PRO A 32 -24.27 -8.73 0.27
N LEU A 33 -25.45 -8.40 0.81
CA LEU A 33 -26.53 -9.37 1.00
C LEU A 33 -27.02 -10.04 -0.29
N PRO A 34 -27.16 -9.33 -1.44
CA PRO A 34 -27.58 -9.99 -2.68
C PRO A 34 -26.66 -11.13 -3.09
N LEU A 35 -25.33 -10.90 -3.04
CA LEU A 35 -24.35 -11.91 -3.44
C LEU A 35 -24.26 -13.05 -2.41
N LEU A 36 -24.32 -12.75 -1.12
CA LEU A 36 -24.34 -13.79 -0.09
C LEU A 36 -25.60 -14.66 -0.20
N THR A 37 -26.75 -14.07 -0.50
CA THR A 37 -28.02 -14.78 -0.69
C THR A 37 -27.95 -15.72 -1.89
N GLU A 38 -27.36 -15.30 -3.01
CA GLU A 38 -27.14 -16.19 -4.16
C GLU A 38 -26.28 -17.39 -3.79
N LEU A 39 -25.16 -17.17 -3.08
CA LEU A 39 -24.27 -18.25 -2.65
C LEU A 39 -24.97 -19.21 -1.67
N MET A 40 -25.81 -18.70 -0.78
CA MET A 40 -26.66 -19.50 0.11
C MET A 40 -27.64 -20.37 -0.68
N GLN A 41 -28.27 -19.83 -1.72
CA GLN A 41 -29.19 -20.56 -2.59
C GLN A 41 -28.47 -21.65 -3.39
N GLU A 42 -27.20 -21.44 -3.75
CA GLU A 42 -26.33 -22.47 -4.31
C GLU A 42 -25.83 -23.50 -3.27
N GLY A 43 -26.21 -23.34 -2.01
CA GLY A 43 -25.94 -24.28 -0.93
C GLY A 43 -24.67 -24.01 -0.13
N ALA A 44 -24.05 -22.82 -0.24
CA ALA A 44 -22.93 -22.47 0.62
C ALA A 44 -23.33 -22.46 2.11
N THR A 45 -22.43 -22.95 2.96
CA THR A 45 -22.55 -22.87 4.43
C THR A 45 -21.49 -21.98 5.06
N VAL A 46 -20.38 -21.75 4.35
CA VAL A 46 -19.29 -20.87 4.78
C VAL A 46 -18.82 -20.07 3.57
N GLY A 47 -18.59 -18.77 3.75
CA GLY A 47 -17.99 -17.89 2.76
C GLY A 47 -16.74 -17.24 3.34
N ALA A 48 -15.68 -17.14 2.54
CA ALA A 48 -14.45 -16.46 2.95
C ALA A 48 -13.91 -15.62 1.80
N SER A 49 -13.48 -14.39 2.06
CA SER A 49 -12.66 -13.63 1.10
C SER A 49 -11.39 -14.42 0.75
N THR A 50 -10.66 -14.00 -0.27
CA THR A 50 -9.47 -14.71 -0.74
C THR A 50 -8.35 -13.72 -1.04
N ASP A 51 -7.12 -14.18 -0.81
CA ASP A 51 -5.88 -13.49 -1.15
C ASP A 51 -5.42 -13.77 -2.59
N CYS A 52 -6.28 -14.34 -3.43
CA CYS A 52 -6.01 -14.49 -4.85
C CYS A 52 -5.76 -13.12 -5.50
N LEU A 53 -4.68 -13.03 -6.27
CA LEU A 53 -4.24 -11.80 -6.95
C LEU A 53 -4.46 -11.84 -8.47
N ASP A 54 -5.28 -12.77 -8.96
CA ASP A 54 -5.63 -12.91 -10.38
C ASP A 54 -7.16 -12.90 -10.55
N LEU A 55 -7.72 -11.74 -10.93
CA LEU A 55 -9.17 -11.54 -11.07
C LEU A 55 -9.80 -12.44 -12.12
N ASP A 56 -9.09 -12.67 -13.22
CA ASP A 56 -9.64 -13.46 -14.31
C ASP A 56 -9.58 -14.96 -13.98
N SER A 57 -8.53 -15.40 -13.29
CA SER A 57 -8.44 -16.75 -12.75
C SER A 57 -9.45 -17.02 -11.63
N ASP A 58 -9.72 -16.04 -10.75
CA ASP A 58 -10.76 -16.18 -9.73
C ASP A 58 -12.15 -16.34 -10.37
N ARG A 59 -12.47 -15.54 -11.40
CA ARG A 59 -13.76 -15.66 -12.12
C ARG A 59 -13.89 -16.97 -12.87
N ASP A 60 -12.80 -17.47 -13.46
CA ASP A 60 -12.79 -18.71 -14.21
C ASP A 60 -12.93 -19.93 -13.29
N LYS A 61 -14.10 -20.58 -13.32
CA LYS A 61 -14.36 -21.83 -12.59
C LYS A 61 -14.19 -23.09 -13.45
N THR A 62 -13.54 -22.98 -14.62
CA THR A 62 -13.16 -24.14 -15.45
C THR A 62 -12.26 -25.07 -14.65
N GLU A 63 -12.54 -26.37 -14.71
CA GLU A 63 -11.78 -27.40 -14.02
C GLU A 63 -10.31 -27.39 -14.46
N ARG A 64 -9.40 -27.30 -13.49
CA ARG A 64 -7.95 -27.27 -13.75
C ARG A 64 -7.15 -27.83 -12.57
N PRO A 65 -6.06 -28.57 -12.82
CA PRO A 65 -5.26 -29.16 -11.74
C PRO A 65 -4.37 -28.14 -11.00
N ARG A 66 -4.14 -26.97 -11.61
CA ARG A 66 -3.28 -25.89 -11.10
C ARG A 66 -3.86 -24.52 -11.41
N SER A 67 -3.68 -23.58 -10.50
CA SER A 67 -4.09 -22.18 -10.60
C SER A 67 -2.92 -21.26 -10.24
N PRO A 68 -3.00 -19.95 -10.54
CA PRO A 68 -2.03 -18.98 -10.05
C PRO A 68 -1.86 -19.06 -8.54
N VAL A 69 -0.72 -18.58 -8.05
CA VAL A 69 -0.41 -18.56 -6.61
C VAL A 69 -1.57 -17.91 -5.84
N GLN A 70 -1.98 -18.52 -4.73
CA GLN A 70 -3.09 -18.09 -3.86
C GLN A 70 -4.51 -18.25 -4.44
N CYS A 71 -4.65 -18.60 -5.73
CA CYS A 71 -5.93 -18.75 -6.43
C CYS A 71 -6.39 -20.21 -6.57
N GLY A 72 -5.85 -21.13 -5.78
CA GLY A 72 -6.06 -22.58 -5.91
C GLY A 72 -7.43 -23.12 -5.49
N HIS A 73 -8.50 -22.33 -5.57
CA HIS A 73 -9.86 -22.69 -5.15
C HIS A 73 -10.82 -22.92 -6.32
N ALA A 74 -10.32 -23.06 -7.55
CA ALA A 74 -11.10 -23.51 -8.69
C ALA A 74 -11.29 -25.05 -8.69
N PRO A 75 -12.39 -25.57 -9.25
CA PRO A 75 -12.60 -27.02 -9.39
C PRO A 75 -11.40 -27.75 -10.04
N GLY A 76 -11.12 -28.96 -9.57
CA GLY A 76 -10.00 -29.79 -10.03
C GLY A 76 -8.63 -29.43 -9.42
N ASN A 77 -8.51 -28.27 -8.79
CA ASN A 77 -7.22 -27.80 -8.29
C ASN A 77 -6.78 -28.61 -7.07
N THR A 78 -5.46 -28.80 -6.92
CA THR A 78 -4.91 -29.73 -5.91
C THR A 78 -4.14 -29.05 -4.76
N HIS A 79 -3.84 -27.75 -4.88
CA HIS A 79 -3.13 -27.00 -3.85
C HIS A 79 -3.16 -25.46 -4.10
N GLY A 80 -2.83 -24.67 -3.07
CA GLY A 80 -2.48 -23.25 -3.26
C GLY A 80 -3.65 -22.26 -3.27
N ALA A 81 -4.82 -22.62 -2.76
CA ALA A 81 -5.82 -21.64 -2.33
C ALA A 81 -5.31 -20.94 -1.07
N VAL A 82 -5.49 -19.62 -1.00
CA VAL A 82 -5.35 -18.84 0.23
C VAL A 82 -6.63 -18.06 0.45
N LEU A 83 -7.40 -18.51 1.43
CA LEU A 83 -8.59 -17.82 1.92
C LEU A 83 -8.17 -16.77 2.94
N ASN A 84 -8.80 -15.62 2.87
CA ASN A 84 -8.60 -14.49 3.76
C ASN A 84 -9.64 -14.52 4.88
N THR A 85 -9.21 -14.28 6.12
CA THR A 85 -10.10 -14.35 7.31
C THR A 85 -10.58 -12.99 7.80
N GLY A 86 -10.38 -11.95 7.00
CA GLY A 86 -10.85 -10.60 7.31
C GLY A 86 -12.25 -10.29 6.81
N VAL A 87 -12.85 -11.10 5.93
CA VAL A 87 -14.30 -11.10 5.68
C VAL A 87 -14.77 -12.54 5.59
N LEU A 88 -15.63 -12.93 6.51
CA LEU A 88 -16.17 -14.29 6.60
C LEU A 88 -17.68 -14.26 6.76
N TRP A 89 -18.35 -15.24 6.16
CA TRP A 89 -19.76 -15.51 6.35
C TRP A 89 -19.97 -16.96 6.77
N PHE A 90 -20.89 -17.21 7.70
CA PHE A 90 -21.22 -18.53 8.20
C PHE A 90 -22.73 -18.68 8.32
N LYS A 91 -23.26 -19.74 7.73
CA LYS A 91 -24.58 -20.25 8.05
C LYS A 91 -24.54 -20.96 9.41
N SER A 92 -25.51 -20.72 10.29
CA SER A 92 -25.68 -21.52 11.51
C SER A 92 -26.02 -22.96 11.15
N SER A 93 -25.07 -23.85 11.43
CA SER A 93 -25.17 -25.29 11.22
C SER A 93 -24.21 -26.00 12.16
N VAL A 94 -24.43 -27.31 12.38
CA VAL A 94 -23.55 -28.15 13.20
C VAL A 94 -22.11 -28.08 12.69
N ASP A 95 -21.93 -28.18 11.38
CA ASP A 95 -20.64 -28.18 10.71
C ASP A 95 -19.92 -26.82 10.82
N SER A 96 -20.64 -25.71 10.64
CA SER A 96 -20.09 -24.35 10.81
C SER A 96 -19.66 -24.07 12.25
N ILE A 97 -20.47 -24.50 13.24
CA ILE A 97 -20.14 -24.36 14.66
C ILE A 97 -18.89 -25.18 14.98
N ALA A 98 -18.80 -26.40 14.46
CA ALA A 98 -17.62 -27.25 14.65
C ALA A 98 -16.36 -26.67 14.00
N LEU A 99 -16.46 -26.09 12.80
CA LEU A 99 -15.36 -25.35 12.18
C LEU A 99 -14.90 -24.19 13.08
N ALA A 100 -15.82 -23.32 13.51
CA ALA A 100 -15.48 -22.17 14.34
C ALA A 100 -14.82 -22.59 15.66
N ARG A 101 -15.32 -23.66 16.29
CA ARG A 101 -14.74 -24.25 17.50
C ARG A 101 -13.32 -24.77 17.26
N ARG A 102 -13.11 -25.57 16.22
CA ARG A 102 -11.77 -26.11 15.90
C ARG A 102 -10.81 -24.98 15.54
N TRP A 103 -11.24 -24.01 14.76
CA TRP A 103 -10.44 -22.85 14.39
C TRP A 103 -9.99 -22.04 15.60
N ALA A 104 -10.88 -21.81 16.56
CA ALA A 104 -10.51 -21.17 17.82
C ALA A 104 -9.41 -21.97 18.55
N LEU A 105 -9.61 -23.27 18.74
CA LEU A 105 -8.65 -24.14 19.44
C LEU A 105 -7.29 -24.22 18.73
N GLU A 106 -7.26 -24.38 17.41
CA GLU A 106 -6.01 -24.38 16.64
C GLU A 106 -5.28 -23.04 16.75
N THR A 107 -6.03 -21.92 16.69
CA THR A 107 -5.44 -20.58 16.85
C THR A 107 -4.86 -20.37 18.24
N LEU A 108 -5.45 -20.98 19.28
CA LEU A 108 -4.92 -20.93 20.65
C LEU A 108 -3.62 -21.74 20.81
N ASN A 109 -3.45 -22.80 20.00
CA ASN A 109 -2.30 -23.70 20.04
C ASN A 109 -1.16 -23.28 19.10
N LEU A 110 -1.23 -22.11 18.48
CA LEU A 110 -0.14 -21.61 17.63
C LEU A 110 1.08 -21.27 18.49
N HIS A 111 2.17 -22.00 18.26
CA HIS A 111 3.46 -21.78 18.93
C HIS A 111 4.46 -20.97 18.09
N SER A 112 4.20 -20.85 16.78
CA SER A 112 5.06 -20.10 15.87
C SER A 112 4.66 -18.62 15.85
N PRO A 113 5.61 -17.68 16.00
CA PRO A 113 5.35 -16.25 15.87
C PRO A 113 4.94 -15.83 14.44
N HIS A 114 5.11 -16.72 13.46
CA HIS A 114 4.76 -16.49 12.05
C HIS A 114 3.42 -17.14 11.65
N SER A 115 2.71 -17.76 12.59
CA SER A 115 1.39 -18.34 12.35
C SER A 115 0.32 -17.44 12.93
N ASP A 116 -0.76 -17.23 12.17
CA ASP A 116 -1.92 -16.43 12.56
C ASP A 116 -3.24 -17.21 12.38
N ASP A 117 -4.36 -16.56 12.69
CA ASP A 117 -5.69 -17.16 12.54
C ASP A 117 -5.99 -17.54 11.09
N GLN A 118 -5.50 -16.77 10.12
CA GLN A 118 -5.66 -17.10 8.70
C GLN A 118 -4.94 -18.39 8.32
N GLY A 119 -3.69 -18.56 8.76
CA GLY A 119 -2.92 -19.79 8.55
C GLY A 119 -3.60 -21.00 9.18
N ALA A 120 -4.07 -20.87 10.43
CA ALA A 120 -4.83 -21.93 11.11
C ALA A 120 -6.12 -22.29 10.36
N PHE A 121 -6.86 -21.29 9.88
CA PHE A 121 -8.09 -21.49 9.09
C PHE A 121 -7.84 -22.26 7.79
N ASN A 122 -6.84 -21.84 7.02
CA ASN A 122 -6.50 -22.50 5.75
C ASN A 122 -6.00 -23.93 5.97
N ASN A 123 -5.17 -24.16 6.98
CA ASN A 123 -4.65 -25.50 7.31
C ASN A 123 -5.79 -26.47 7.70
N LEU A 124 -6.78 -26.00 8.48
CA LEU A 124 -7.93 -26.81 8.85
C LEU A 124 -8.77 -27.26 7.65
N LEU A 125 -8.86 -26.43 6.61
CA LEU A 125 -9.64 -26.72 5.42
C LEU A 125 -8.87 -27.55 4.39
N ALA A 126 -7.54 -27.45 4.34
CA ALA A 126 -6.71 -28.04 3.29
C ALA A 126 -6.94 -29.55 3.10
N ASP A 127 -6.93 -30.33 4.18
CA ASP A 127 -7.06 -31.80 4.13
C ASP A 127 -8.39 -32.27 3.52
N GLY A 128 -9.48 -31.52 3.73
CA GLY A 128 -10.82 -31.86 3.23
C GLY A 128 -11.19 -31.16 1.93
N MET A 129 -10.46 -30.11 1.54
CA MET A 129 -10.78 -29.27 0.39
C MET A 129 -10.18 -29.80 -0.92
N TYR A 130 -9.02 -30.46 -0.87
CA TYR A 130 -8.32 -30.93 -2.06
C TYR A 130 -8.58 -32.42 -2.38
N PRO A 131 -8.65 -32.81 -3.66
CA PRO A 131 -8.81 -31.93 -4.82
C PRO A 131 -10.15 -31.18 -4.76
N VAL A 132 -10.15 -29.92 -5.22
CA VAL A 132 -11.34 -29.05 -5.15
C VAL A 132 -12.46 -29.64 -6.00
N LYS A 133 -13.63 -29.86 -5.39
CA LYS A 133 -14.83 -30.35 -6.07
C LYS A 133 -15.88 -29.25 -6.14
N ALA A 134 -16.51 -29.09 -7.30
CA ALA A 134 -17.68 -28.23 -7.42
C ALA A 134 -18.86 -28.84 -6.65
N ALA A 135 -19.47 -28.06 -5.76
CA ALA A 135 -20.68 -28.39 -5.02
C ALA A 135 -21.93 -27.68 -5.55
N SER A 136 -21.75 -26.87 -6.60
CA SER A 136 -22.79 -26.10 -7.31
C SER A 136 -22.54 -26.14 -8.83
N PRO A 137 -23.57 -25.99 -9.68
CA PRO A 137 -23.39 -25.95 -11.14
C PRO A 137 -22.50 -24.80 -11.63
N SER A 138 -22.46 -23.70 -10.89
CA SER A 138 -21.64 -22.52 -11.21
C SER A 138 -20.14 -22.72 -10.92
N GLY A 139 -19.80 -23.72 -10.08
CA GLY A 139 -18.47 -23.89 -9.52
C GLY A 139 -18.07 -22.83 -8.47
N ARG A 140 -18.99 -21.92 -8.07
CA ARG A 140 -18.74 -20.89 -7.03
C ARG A 140 -18.73 -21.48 -5.63
N VAL A 141 -19.52 -22.52 -5.39
CA VAL A 141 -19.52 -23.29 -4.13
C VAL A 141 -18.74 -24.58 -4.34
N ILE A 142 -17.79 -24.85 -3.45
CA ILE A 142 -16.90 -26.01 -3.47
C ILE A 142 -17.09 -26.89 -2.22
N GLY A 143 -16.69 -28.15 -2.32
CA GLY A 143 -16.76 -29.13 -1.24
C GLY A 143 -17.58 -30.38 -1.63
N PRO A 144 -18.13 -31.12 -0.65
CA PRO A 144 -18.07 -30.85 0.78
C PRO A 144 -16.66 -31.02 1.37
N VAL A 145 -16.22 -30.07 2.20
CA VAL A 145 -15.02 -30.20 3.04
C VAL A 145 -15.41 -31.02 4.28
N ARG A 146 -14.88 -32.25 4.38
CA ARG A 146 -15.21 -33.19 5.45
C ARG A 146 -14.46 -32.87 6.75
N GLY A 147 -14.87 -33.49 7.87
CA GLY A 147 -14.16 -33.41 9.15
C GLY A 147 -14.70 -32.38 10.16
N PHE A 148 -15.85 -31.77 9.88
CA PHE A 148 -16.52 -30.82 10.77
C PHE A 148 -17.93 -31.26 11.20
N GLY A 149 -18.58 -32.12 10.42
CA GLY A 149 -19.89 -32.67 10.74
C GLY A 149 -20.38 -33.64 9.67
N PRO A 150 -21.64 -34.11 9.76
CA PRO A 150 -22.19 -35.15 8.90
C PRO A 150 -22.26 -34.74 7.42
N GLU A 151 -22.59 -33.48 7.14
CA GLU A 151 -22.80 -33.00 5.77
C GLU A 151 -21.47 -32.58 5.10
N GLY A 152 -20.52 -32.11 5.89
CA GLY A 152 -19.35 -31.37 5.44
C GLY A 152 -19.66 -29.92 5.08
N LEU A 153 -18.64 -29.08 5.08
CA LEU A 153 -18.78 -27.66 4.75
C LEU A 153 -18.91 -27.47 3.23
N ARG A 154 -19.83 -26.63 2.80
CA ARG A 154 -19.90 -26.14 1.42
C ARG A 154 -19.35 -24.73 1.40
N LEU A 155 -18.12 -24.59 0.93
CA LEU A 155 -17.34 -23.37 1.01
C LEU A 155 -17.56 -22.52 -0.24
N ALA A 156 -17.75 -21.21 -0.07
CA ALA A 156 -17.79 -20.23 -1.15
C ALA A 156 -16.62 -19.25 -0.99
N PRO A 157 -15.53 -19.41 -1.76
CA PRO A 157 -14.55 -18.34 -1.93
C PRO A 157 -15.26 -17.10 -2.47
N LEU A 158 -15.26 -16.01 -1.72
CA LEU A 158 -15.95 -14.79 -2.07
C LEU A 158 -15.18 -14.09 -3.20
N PRO A 159 -15.85 -13.66 -4.30
CA PRO A 159 -15.18 -13.14 -5.49
C PRO A 159 -14.30 -11.93 -5.20
N ILE A 160 -13.05 -11.93 -5.65
CA ILE A 160 -12.08 -10.84 -5.33
C ILE A 160 -12.40 -9.52 -6.03
N ASP A 161 -13.22 -9.54 -7.07
CA ASP A 161 -13.73 -8.34 -7.74
C ASP A 161 -14.94 -7.71 -7.01
N ARG A 162 -15.45 -8.36 -5.95
CA ARG A 162 -16.50 -7.86 -5.06
C ARG A 162 -16.00 -7.69 -3.63
N PHE A 163 -15.30 -8.67 -3.08
CA PHE A 163 -14.67 -8.63 -1.77
C PHE A 163 -13.19 -8.33 -1.94
N CYS A 164 -12.89 -7.06 -2.22
CA CYS A 164 -11.61 -6.65 -2.73
C CYS A 164 -10.54 -6.63 -1.64
N GLY A 165 -9.38 -7.24 -1.94
CA GLY A 165 -8.18 -7.13 -1.11
C GLY A 165 -7.37 -5.88 -1.45
N GLY A 166 -6.55 -5.42 -0.51
CA GLY A 166 -5.82 -4.16 -0.67
C GLY A 166 -4.83 -4.16 -1.84
N HIS A 167 -4.24 -5.31 -2.16
CA HIS A 167 -3.37 -5.46 -3.33
C HIS A 167 -4.12 -5.17 -4.63
N THR A 168 -5.32 -5.74 -4.78
CA THR A 168 -6.13 -5.59 -6.00
C THR A 168 -6.59 -4.14 -6.22
N VAL A 169 -6.81 -3.38 -5.13
CA VAL A 169 -7.28 -1.98 -5.19
C VAL A 169 -6.13 -0.99 -5.33
N TRP A 170 -5.11 -1.06 -4.47
CA TRP A 170 -4.09 -0.01 -4.37
C TRP A 170 -2.79 -0.32 -5.10
N VAL A 171 -2.63 -1.53 -5.61
CA VAL A 171 -1.41 -1.96 -6.29
C VAL A 171 -1.69 -2.32 -7.73
N GLN A 172 -2.48 -3.38 -7.96
CA GLN A 172 -2.86 -3.79 -9.32
C GLN A 172 -3.85 -2.82 -9.98
N GLN A 173 -4.53 -1.99 -9.18
CA GLN A 173 -5.61 -1.09 -9.62
C GLN A 173 -6.68 -1.85 -10.44
N ALA A 174 -6.82 -3.14 -10.14
CA ALA A 174 -7.69 -4.08 -10.81
C ALA A 174 -9.10 -4.04 -10.19
N GLY A 175 -9.17 -3.75 -8.89
CA GLY A 175 -10.39 -3.46 -8.15
C GLY A 175 -10.74 -1.99 -8.28
N GLU A 176 -11.71 -1.66 -9.13
CA GLU A 176 -12.35 -0.34 -9.09
C GLU A 176 -13.17 -0.24 -7.80
N PRO A 177 -12.96 0.75 -6.91
CA PRO A 177 -13.71 0.84 -5.65
C PRO A 177 -15.24 0.81 -5.81
N ARG A 178 -15.75 1.20 -6.98
CA ARG A 178 -17.18 1.17 -7.33
C ARG A 178 -17.74 -0.24 -7.64
N ARG A 179 -16.89 -1.22 -7.89
CA ARG A 179 -17.29 -2.62 -8.15
C ARG A 179 -17.22 -3.50 -6.90
N CYS A 180 -16.38 -3.10 -5.94
CA CYS A 180 -16.27 -3.73 -4.64
C CYS A 180 -17.56 -3.52 -3.83
N VAL A 181 -17.91 -4.49 -3.00
CA VAL A 181 -18.87 -4.35 -1.88
C VAL A 181 -18.12 -4.13 -0.56
N SER A 182 -16.91 -4.68 -0.46
CA SER A 182 -15.99 -4.43 0.65
C SER A 182 -14.57 -4.26 0.13
N ILE A 183 -13.78 -3.48 0.86
CA ILE A 183 -12.34 -3.30 0.63
C ILE A 183 -11.62 -3.58 1.94
N HIS A 184 -10.88 -4.68 1.99
CA HIS A 184 -10.05 -5.04 3.14
C HIS A 184 -8.66 -4.41 2.98
N ALA A 185 -8.16 -3.71 4.00
CA ALA A 185 -6.83 -3.09 3.99
C ALA A 185 -5.63 -4.07 4.08
N THR A 186 -5.72 -5.24 3.41
CA THR A 186 -4.67 -6.26 3.33
C THR A 186 -3.53 -5.90 2.40
N PHE A 187 -2.47 -6.70 2.44
CA PHE A 187 -1.26 -6.48 1.65
C PHE A 187 -0.67 -5.09 1.89
N THR A 188 -0.73 -4.65 3.15
CA THR A 188 -0.39 -3.30 3.58
C THR A 188 0.78 -3.37 4.54
N GLU A 189 1.81 -2.59 4.23
CA GLU A 189 2.98 -2.50 5.08
C GLU A 189 2.81 -1.45 6.18
N TYR A 190 3.67 -1.53 7.20
CA TYR A 190 3.68 -0.60 8.35
C TYR A 190 2.39 -0.63 9.19
N GLY A 191 1.67 -1.75 9.17
CA GLY A 191 0.52 -2.01 10.03
C GLY A 191 -0.56 -0.93 9.93
N ASP A 192 -1.07 -0.51 11.08
CA ASP A 192 -2.20 0.43 11.16
C ASP A 192 -1.92 1.78 10.49
N GLY A 193 -0.66 2.25 10.53
CA GLY A 193 -0.25 3.48 9.84
C GLY A 193 -0.45 3.37 8.33
N GLY A 194 0.02 2.28 7.72
CA GLY A 194 -0.17 2.05 6.28
C GLY A 194 -1.63 1.85 5.91
N LYS A 195 -2.38 1.09 6.72
CA LYS A 195 -3.81 0.84 6.50
C LYS A 195 -4.60 2.16 6.50
N ARG A 196 -4.37 3.00 7.50
CA ARG A 196 -4.98 4.33 7.60
C ARG A 196 -4.63 5.20 6.40
N PHE A 197 -3.36 5.24 5.99
CA PHE A 197 -2.95 6.04 4.82
C PHE A 197 -3.64 5.58 3.54
N ARG A 198 -3.71 4.28 3.25
CA ARG A 198 -4.42 3.76 2.06
C ARG A 198 -5.89 4.18 2.02
N LEU A 199 -6.57 4.14 3.16
CA LEU A 199 -7.95 4.59 3.28
C LEU A 199 -8.10 6.11 3.10
N LEU A 200 -7.17 6.91 3.65
CA LEU A 200 -7.13 8.36 3.45
C LEU A 200 -6.89 8.74 1.98
N GLU A 201 -5.91 8.08 1.35
CA GLU A 201 -5.54 8.24 -0.06
C GLU A 201 -6.69 7.86 -1.01
N SER A 202 -7.60 7.01 -0.56
CA SER A 202 -8.77 6.58 -1.35
C SER A 202 -10.05 7.32 -0.99
N GLY A 203 -10.02 8.22 -0.01
CA GLY A 203 -11.21 8.93 0.46
C GLY A 203 -12.21 8.02 1.18
N LEU A 204 -11.76 6.85 1.64
CA LEU A 204 -12.57 5.85 2.34
C LEU A 204 -12.52 6.00 3.86
N TRP A 205 -11.72 6.93 4.37
CA TRP A 205 -11.71 7.29 5.79
C TRP A 205 -12.81 8.32 6.09
N ALA A 206 -13.89 7.87 6.73
CA ALA A 206 -15.09 8.68 6.97
C ALA A 206 -14.96 9.67 8.14
N LEU A 207 -14.16 9.34 9.17
CA LEU A 207 -14.14 10.06 10.45
C LEU A 207 -12.95 11.01 10.56
N LEU A 208 -12.98 12.12 9.81
CA LEU A 208 -12.05 13.24 9.98
C LEU A 208 -12.82 14.51 10.41
N PRO A 209 -12.24 15.36 11.27
CA PRO A 209 -12.89 16.60 11.69
C PRO A 209 -13.01 17.59 10.53
N ASP A 210 -14.04 18.45 10.54
CA ASP A 210 -14.27 19.46 9.48
C ASP A 210 -13.06 20.38 9.25
N ALA A 211 -12.33 20.73 10.31
CA ALA A 211 -11.10 21.51 10.25
C ALA A 211 -10.02 20.86 9.37
N TYR A 212 -10.03 19.53 9.20
CA TYR A 212 -9.12 18.85 8.28
C TYR A 212 -9.29 19.36 6.83
N TYR A 213 -10.52 19.66 6.43
CA TYR A 213 -10.94 20.02 5.08
C TYR A 213 -11.11 21.52 4.83
N THR A 214 -11.24 22.31 5.89
CA THR A 214 -11.61 23.74 5.80
C THR A 214 -10.47 24.68 6.23
N GLU A 215 -9.50 24.19 7.00
CA GLU A 215 -8.45 25.02 7.57
C GLU A 215 -7.06 24.70 7.03
N GLY A 216 -6.18 25.69 7.12
CA GLY A 216 -4.75 25.52 6.89
C GLY A 216 -4.17 26.28 5.70
N ARG A 217 -2.86 26.12 5.56
CA ARG A 217 -2.05 26.60 4.44
C ARG A 217 -1.14 25.46 4.05
N PHE A 218 -1.04 25.23 2.76
CA PHE A 218 -0.49 24.00 2.23
C PHE A 218 0.66 24.25 1.27
N LEU A 219 1.53 23.25 1.19
CA LEU A 219 2.55 23.09 0.17
C LEU A 219 2.34 21.72 -0.47
N THR A 220 2.47 21.65 -1.79
CA THR A 220 2.54 20.40 -2.54
C THR A 220 3.59 20.55 -3.65
N PHE A 221 3.90 19.48 -4.37
CA PHE A 221 4.88 19.51 -5.45
C PHE A 221 4.51 18.53 -6.56
N VAL A 222 4.99 18.80 -7.78
CA VAL A 222 4.93 17.83 -8.87
C VAL A 222 5.98 16.75 -8.60
N PRO A 223 5.60 15.46 -8.51
CA PRO A 223 6.55 14.39 -8.25
C PRO A 223 7.53 14.23 -9.43
N PRO A 224 8.75 13.72 -9.18
CA PRO A 224 9.72 13.43 -10.24
C PRO A 224 9.12 12.53 -11.33
N ASP A 225 9.48 12.78 -12.59
CA ASP A 225 9.07 11.93 -13.72
C ASP A 225 9.52 10.49 -13.51
N PRO A 226 8.60 9.50 -13.54
CA PRO A 226 8.94 8.09 -13.45
C PRO A 226 9.73 7.58 -14.65
N GLY A 227 9.62 8.21 -15.82
CA GLY A 227 10.07 7.65 -17.09
C GLY A 227 9.15 6.53 -17.61
N ALA A 228 9.51 5.94 -18.74
CA ALA A 228 8.74 4.85 -19.36
C ALA A 228 8.98 3.50 -18.64
N ASP A 229 8.08 2.53 -18.86
CA ASP A 229 8.31 1.13 -18.47
C ASP A 229 9.56 0.60 -19.20
N PRO A 230 10.62 0.23 -18.48
CA PRO A 230 11.83 -0.29 -19.13
C PRO A 230 11.66 -1.72 -19.65
N MET A 231 10.55 -2.40 -19.35
CA MET A 231 10.31 -3.78 -19.75
C MET A 231 8.81 -4.05 -20.05
N PRO A 232 8.23 -3.43 -21.10
CA PRO A 232 6.81 -3.55 -21.40
C PRO A 232 6.38 -4.99 -21.74
N CYS A 233 5.09 -5.29 -21.52
CA CYS A 233 4.53 -6.62 -21.81
C CYS A 233 4.68 -7.00 -23.27
N GLN A 234 5.11 -8.24 -23.51
CA GLN A 234 5.15 -8.85 -24.85
C GLN A 234 3.77 -9.41 -25.25
N ALA A 235 3.63 -9.78 -26.53
CA ALA A 235 2.41 -10.38 -27.04
C ALA A 235 2.08 -11.69 -26.30
N GLY A 236 0.87 -11.77 -25.73
CA GLY A 236 0.39 -12.93 -24.97
C GLY A 236 0.68 -12.88 -23.47
N GLU A 237 1.54 -11.98 -22.99
CA GLU A 237 1.78 -11.80 -21.56
C GLU A 237 0.64 -11.04 -20.87
N GLY A 238 0.35 -11.39 -19.62
CA GLY A 238 -0.75 -10.79 -18.85
C GLY A 238 -2.15 -11.07 -19.43
N VAL A 239 -2.27 -11.98 -20.41
CA VAL A 239 -3.54 -12.37 -21.03
C VAL A 239 -4.02 -13.68 -20.40
N HIS A 240 -5.19 -13.62 -19.76
CA HIS A 240 -5.86 -14.81 -19.22
C HIS A 240 -6.43 -15.68 -20.33
N ALA A 241 -6.37 -16.99 -20.15
CA ALA A 241 -7.06 -17.97 -20.99
C ALA A 241 -7.69 -19.04 -20.09
N PRO A 242 -8.93 -19.49 -20.36
CA PRO A 242 -9.62 -20.44 -19.50
C PRO A 242 -8.81 -21.72 -19.23
N GLY A 243 -8.72 -22.11 -17.97
CA GLY A 243 -7.97 -23.29 -17.53
C GLY A 243 -6.44 -23.18 -17.63
N LYS A 244 -5.89 -22.03 -18.04
CA LYS A 244 -4.44 -21.80 -18.19
C LYS A 244 -3.90 -20.84 -17.14
N LEU A 245 -2.60 -20.96 -16.87
CA LEU A 245 -1.87 -20.01 -16.01
C LEU A 245 -1.53 -18.74 -16.81
N THR A 246 -1.83 -17.58 -16.24
CA THR A 246 -1.43 -16.27 -16.79
C THR A 246 0.09 -16.10 -16.68
N ALA A 247 0.73 -15.75 -17.80
CA ALA A 247 2.16 -15.40 -17.83
C ALA A 247 2.37 -13.99 -17.29
N PRO A 248 3.41 -13.74 -16.46
CA PRO A 248 3.72 -12.40 -15.96
C PRO A 248 4.18 -11.49 -17.12
N CYS A 249 3.93 -10.19 -16.98
CA CYS A 249 4.34 -9.19 -17.97
C CYS A 249 5.82 -8.77 -17.78
N GLY A 250 6.58 -8.69 -18.88
CA GLY A 250 7.93 -8.12 -18.96
C GLY A 250 9.08 -9.06 -18.55
N GLY A 251 8.84 -10.04 -17.67
CA GLY A 251 9.86 -11.04 -17.31
C GLY A 251 11.13 -10.48 -16.64
N GLU A 252 12.20 -11.29 -16.64
CA GLU A 252 13.54 -10.92 -16.11
C GLU A 252 14.40 -10.26 -17.19
N ASP A 253 15.44 -9.54 -16.76
CA ASP A 253 16.46 -8.95 -17.63
C ASP A 253 17.24 -10.04 -18.39
N PRO A 254 17.12 -10.15 -19.73
CA PRO A 254 17.80 -11.20 -20.49
C PRO A 254 19.33 -11.20 -20.32
N ALA A 255 19.92 -10.07 -19.92
CA ALA A 255 21.36 -9.93 -19.72
C ALA A 255 21.84 -10.33 -18.31
N HIS A 256 20.97 -10.76 -17.38
CA HIS A 256 21.36 -10.98 -15.98
C HIS A 256 22.32 -12.16 -15.78
N GLY A 257 22.32 -13.17 -16.68
CA GLY A 257 23.27 -14.28 -16.68
C GLY A 257 23.25 -15.21 -15.44
N LEU A 258 22.13 -15.29 -14.73
CA LEU A 258 21.95 -16.12 -13.52
C LEU A 258 21.14 -17.38 -13.87
N PRO A 259 21.27 -18.48 -13.10
CA PRO A 259 20.37 -19.61 -13.24
C PRO A 259 18.91 -19.23 -12.94
N PRO A 260 17.93 -20.04 -13.41
CA PRO A 260 16.53 -19.84 -13.05
C PRO A 260 16.35 -19.76 -11.53
N LYS A 261 15.55 -18.80 -11.07
CA LYS A 261 15.25 -18.66 -9.65
C LYS A 261 14.53 -19.92 -9.15
N PRO A 262 15.01 -20.58 -8.08
CA PRO A 262 14.32 -21.74 -7.52
C PRO A 262 12.93 -21.36 -7.02
N ALA A 263 11.92 -22.17 -7.35
CA ALA A 263 10.54 -21.92 -6.94
C ALA A 263 10.42 -21.86 -5.41
N GLY A 264 9.72 -20.85 -4.90
CA GLY A 264 9.48 -20.68 -3.46
C GLY A 264 10.72 -20.28 -2.64
N LYS A 265 11.85 -19.95 -3.27
CA LYS A 265 13.01 -19.40 -2.58
C LYS A 265 13.08 -17.89 -2.71
N GLU A 266 13.21 -17.23 -1.57
CA GLU A 266 13.54 -15.81 -1.49
C GLU A 266 14.93 -15.55 -2.06
N ILE A 267 15.07 -14.41 -2.73
CA ILE A 267 16.37 -13.91 -3.23
C ILE A 267 16.75 -12.64 -2.49
N MET A 268 18.07 -12.44 -2.34
CA MET A 268 18.62 -11.21 -1.77
C MET A 268 18.50 -10.06 -2.77
N TRP A 269 18.48 -8.83 -2.25
CA TRP A 269 18.28 -7.63 -3.06
C TRP A 269 19.34 -7.41 -4.14
N GLN A 270 20.60 -7.81 -3.91
CA GLN A 270 21.65 -7.73 -4.91
C GLN A 270 21.37 -8.62 -6.11
N GLU A 271 20.80 -9.80 -5.89
CA GLU A 271 20.35 -10.69 -6.96
C GLU A 271 19.13 -10.13 -7.67
N GLY A 272 18.14 -9.62 -6.91
CA GLY A 272 16.97 -8.94 -7.46
C GLY A 272 17.33 -7.80 -8.41
N LEU A 273 18.31 -6.95 -8.02
CA LEU A 273 18.79 -5.86 -8.87
C LEU A 273 19.50 -6.35 -10.13
N LYS A 274 20.14 -7.52 -10.12
CA LYS A 274 20.72 -8.11 -11.34
C LYS A 274 19.62 -8.62 -12.26
N ARG A 275 18.61 -9.30 -11.71
CA ARG A 275 17.51 -9.92 -12.45
C ARG A 275 16.52 -8.94 -13.06
N SER A 276 16.34 -7.75 -12.49
CA SER A 276 15.19 -6.90 -12.83
C SER A 276 15.58 -5.48 -13.27
N VAL A 277 15.34 -5.17 -14.55
CA VAL A 277 15.48 -3.79 -15.08
C VAL A 277 14.49 -2.84 -14.39
N ARG A 278 13.24 -3.30 -14.19
CA ARG A 278 12.19 -2.54 -13.51
C ARG A 278 12.56 -2.23 -12.06
N LEU A 279 13.14 -3.19 -11.32
CA LEU A 279 13.57 -2.93 -9.94
C LEU A 279 14.64 -1.83 -9.89
N ARG A 280 15.65 -1.89 -10.77
CA ARG A 280 16.70 -0.86 -10.84
C ARG A 280 16.11 0.53 -11.13
N ALA A 281 15.20 0.61 -12.10
CA ALA A 281 14.51 1.85 -12.43
C ALA A 281 13.63 2.36 -11.28
N ASN A 282 12.91 1.46 -10.61
CA ASN A 282 12.07 1.79 -9.45
C ASN A 282 12.90 2.34 -8.29
N VAL A 283 14.04 1.73 -7.97
CA VAL A 283 14.95 2.20 -6.91
C VAL A 283 15.51 3.59 -7.23
N ALA A 284 15.89 3.82 -8.49
CA ALA A 284 16.33 5.15 -8.93
C ALA A 284 15.20 6.19 -8.84
N LEU A 285 13.96 5.82 -9.16
CA LEU A 285 12.79 6.68 -9.00
C LEU A 285 12.54 6.99 -7.52
N MET A 286 12.53 5.97 -6.65
CA MET A 286 12.35 6.15 -5.21
C MET A 286 13.38 7.12 -4.62
N ALA A 287 14.65 7.02 -5.02
CA ALA A 287 15.69 7.96 -4.60
C ALA A 287 15.34 9.42 -4.94
N ARG A 288 14.83 9.66 -6.17
CA ARG A 288 14.39 11.00 -6.59
C ARG A 288 13.15 11.45 -5.83
N GLN A 289 12.16 10.58 -5.63
CA GLN A 289 10.93 10.91 -4.91
C GLN A 289 11.21 11.26 -3.45
N VAL A 290 12.14 10.56 -2.80
CA VAL A 290 12.55 10.83 -1.42
C VAL A 290 13.34 12.13 -1.31
N HIS A 291 14.19 12.42 -2.30
CA HIS A 291 14.87 13.71 -2.40
C HIS A 291 13.85 14.86 -2.53
N ALA A 292 12.93 14.75 -3.47
CA ALA A 292 11.85 15.73 -3.66
C ALA A 292 11.02 15.91 -2.38
N LEU A 293 10.65 14.81 -1.73
CA LEU A 293 9.86 14.84 -0.50
C LEU A 293 10.61 15.54 0.65
N ARG A 294 11.91 15.24 0.83
CA ARG A 294 12.76 15.88 1.84
C ARG A 294 12.84 17.39 1.67
N ASP A 295 13.03 17.85 0.44
CA ASP A 295 13.13 19.27 0.11
C ASP A 295 11.80 19.98 0.34
N ALA A 296 10.69 19.37 -0.11
CA ALA A 296 9.35 19.88 0.14
C ALA A 296 9.04 19.94 1.64
N MET A 297 9.45 18.94 2.43
CA MET A 297 9.34 18.97 3.90
C MET A 297 10.14 20.12 4.52
N GLY A 298 11.33 20.42 3.98
CA GLY A 298 12.16 21.56 4.42
C GLY A 298 11.47 22.90 4.14
N ILE A 299 10.96 23.09 2.92
CA ILE A 299 10.22 24.31 2.54
C ILE A 299 8.93 24.44 3.35
N ALA A 300 8.18 23.35 3.54
CA ALA A 300 6.96 23.32 4.36
C ALA A 300 7.26 23.74 5.81
N ARG A 301 8.38 23.26 6.37
CA ARG A 301 8.85 23.66 7.70
C ARG A 301 9.18 25.15 7.77
N VAL A 302 9.97 25.65 6.83
CA VAL A 302 10.38 27.06 6.78
C VAL A 302 9.18 28.01 6.65
N LEU A 303 8.20 27.64 5.84
CA LEU A 303 6.99 28.43 5.59
C LEU A 303 5.85 28.17 6.58
N ASN A 304 6.02 27.24 7.52
CA ASN A 304 4.97 26.76 8.42
C ASN A 304 3.68 26.35 7.67
N ARG A 305 3.84 25.53 6.63
CA ARG A 305 2.75 25.00 5.81
C ARG A 305 2.59 23.50 6.03
N THR A 306 1.36 23.01 5.95
CA THR A 306 1.04 21.58 5.92
C THR A 306 1.44 20.99 4.57
N LEU A 307 2.19 19.89 4.56
CA LEU A 307 2.61 19.25 3.32
C LEU A 307 1.50 18.32 2.82
N ILE A 308 0.97 18.59 1.63
CA ILE A 308 0.14 17.64 0.89
C ILE A 308 1.08 16.77 0.07
N LEU A 309 1.15 15.49 0.41
CA LEU A 309 1.95 14.52 -0.33
C LEU A 309 1.45 14.45 -1.78
N PRO A 310 2.32 14.40 -2.80
CA PRO A 310 1.87 14.11 -4.15
C PRO A 310 1.49 12.64 -4.29
N GLN A 311 0.79 12.30 -5.36
CA GLN A 311 0.59 10.91 -5.74
C GLN A 311 1.84 10.42 -6.49
N PHE A 312 2.58 9.51 -5.86
CA PHE A 312 3.81 8.97 -6.41
C PHE A 312 3.57 7.89 -7.47
N ASP A 313 4.56 7.68 -8.31
CA ASP A 313 4.59 6.61 -9.30
C ASP A 313 5.55 5.50 -8.85
N CYS A 314 5.22 4.27 -9.22
CA CYS A 314 6.05 3.10 -9.01
C CYS A 314 6.17 2.28 -10.29
N LEU A 315 7.32 1.62 -10.44
CA LEU A 315 7.65 0.72 -11.54
C LEU A 315 7.69 -0.76 -11.10
N CYS A 316 7.46 -1.00 -9.81
CA CYS A 316 7.51 -2.33 -9.22
C CYS A 316 6.32 -2.54 -8.27
N ASP A 317 5.58 -3.60 -8.55
CA ASP A 317 4.56 -4.18 -7.67
C ASP A 317 5.22 -4.72 -6.39
N ARG A 318 4.48 -4.69 -5.28
CA ARG A 318 4.95 -5.13 -3.97
C ARG A 318 3.78 -5.63 -3.13
N SER A 319 3.97 -6.79 -2.52
CA SER A 319 3.10 -7.32 -1.48
C SER A 319 3.87 -7.55 -0.17
N GLU A 320 3.17 -8.04 0.86
CA GLU A 320 3.75 -8.37 2.17
C GLU A 320 4.70 -9.57 2.15
N TYR A 321 4.76 -10.33 1.05
CA TYR A 321 5.69 -11.44 0.93
C TYR A 321 7.11 -10.94 0.67
N PRO A 322 8.10 -11.46 1.42
CA PRO A 322 9.49 -10.98 1.40
C PRO A 322 10.27 -11.30 0.13
N ASP A 323 9.65 -11.96 -0.83
CA ASP A 323 10.33 -12.42 -2.03
C ASP A 323 10.38 -11.32 -3.09
N ILE A 324 11.59 -10.92 -3.49
CA ILE A 324 11.77 -9.99 -4.60
C ILE A 324 11.31 -10.70 -5.87
N MET A 325 10.27 -10.14 -6.49
CA MET A 325 9.75 -10.58 -7.77
C MET A 325 10.67 -10.10 -8.89
N PRO A 326 11.34 -11.00 -9.62
CA PRO A 326 12.24 -10.60 -10.69
C PRO A 326 11.56 -9.77 -11.80
N SER A 327 10.29 -10.05 -12.11
CA SER A 327 9.47 -9.29 -13.06
C SER A 327 8.99 -7.93 -12.56
N CYS A 328 9.11 -7.66 -11.24
CA CYS A 328 8.48 -6.52 -10.57
C CYS A 328 6.95 -6.45 -10.73
N LEU A 329 6.30 -7.55 -11.09
CA LEU A 329 4.84 -7.66 -11.23
C LEU A 329 4.40 -9.02 -10.68
N TYR A 330 3.36 -9.05 -9.83
CA TYR A 330 2.78 -10.31 -9.39
C TYR A 330 2.24 -11.12 -10.57
N GLN A 331 2.35 -12.45 -10.48
CA GLN A 331 1.63 -13.32 -11.40
C GLN A 331 0.13 -13.07 -11.24
N GLY A 332 -0.58 -12.84 -12.35
CA GLY A 332 -1.99 -12.48 -12.34
C GLY A 332 -2.27 -10.97 -12.26
N ALA A 333 -1.22 -10.13 -12.15
CA ALA A 333 -1.38 -8.71 -12.40
C ALA A 333 -1.99 -8.51 -13.80
N PRO A 334 -3.14 -7.82 -13.91
CA PRO A 334 -3.86 -7.78 -15.16
C PRO A 334 -3.07 -6.94 -16.16
N ARG A 335 -3.18 -7.27 -17.45
CA ARG A 335 -2.53 -6.49 -18.53
C ARG A 335 -2.89 -4.99 -18.52
N ARG A 336 -4.00 -4.61 -17.90
CA ARG A 336 -4.43 -3.21 -17.72
C ARG A 336 -3.64 -2.46 -16.64
N MET A 337 -2.88 -3.13 -15.79
CA MET A 337 -1.96 -2.47 -14.85
C MET A 337 -0.84 -1.82 -15.65
N GLN A 338 -0.96 -0.51 -15.88
CA GLN A 338 0.02 0.25 -16.65
C GLN A 338 1.22 0.57 -15.77
N ILE A 339 2.42 0.28 -16.27
CA ILE A 339 3.68 0.72 -15.65
C ILE A 339 4.15 1.99 -16.38
N PRO A 340 4.51 3.07 -15.67
CA PRO A 340 4.40 3.28 -14.23
C PRO A 340 2.95 3.36 -13.74
N PHE A 341 2.69 2.89 -12.51
CA PHE A 341 1.38 3.01 -11.87
C PHE A 341 1.42 3.96 -10.67
N LYS A 342 0.28 4.59 -10.38
CA LYS A 342 0.09 5.39 -9.17
C LYS A 342 0.07 4.49 -7.94
N CYS A 343 1.04 4.67 -7.07
CA CYS A 343 1.30 3.74 -5.99
C CYS A 343 1.03 4.40 -4.62
N SER A 344 0.63 3.60 -3.63
CA SER A 344 0.34 4.12 -2.28
C SER A 344 1.60 4.75 -1.67
N THR A 345 1.42 5.78 -0.82
CA THR A 345 2.51 6.42 -0.07
C THR A 345 3.38 5.41 0.67
N SER A 346 2.82 4.27 1.13
CA SER A 346 3.59 3.23 1.82
C SER A 346 4.69 2.60 0.96
N PHE A 347 4.60 2.66 -0.38
CA PHE A 347 5.69 2.15 -1.22
C PHE A 347 6.88 3.08 -1.31
N VAL A 348 6.64 4.36 -1.06
CA VAL A 348 7.68 5.36 -1.07
C VAL A 348 8.21 5.61 0.32
N ILE A 349 7.40 5.58 1.38
CA ILE A 349 7.86 5.94 2.74
C ILE A 349 7.21 5.06 3.80
N ASP A 350 7.93 4.82 4.90
CA ASP A 350 7.38 4.23 6.11
C ASP A 350 6.28 5.14 6.70
N THR A 351 5.03 4.75 6.48
CA THR A 351 3.85 5.54 6.85
C THR A 351 3.61 5.58 8.35
N HIS A 352 4.08 4.58 9.11
CA HIS A 352 4.04 4.63 10.56
C HIS A 352 4.98 5.72 11.09
N LYS A 353 6.21 5.77 10.58
CA LYS A 353 7.16 6.85 10.89
C LYS A 353 6.68 8.21 10.42
N LEU A 354 6.07 8.30 9.25
CA LEU A 354 5.47 9.53 8.74
C LEU A 354 4.35 10.04 9.65
N GLN A 355 3.47 9.16 10.14
CA GLN A 355 2.41 9.52 11.07
C GLN A 355 2.97 10.07 12.39
N LEU A 356 4.02 9.43 12.92
CA LEU A 356 4.72 9.89 14.12
C LEU A 356 5.32 11.29 13.91
N MET A 357 6.02 11.50 12.79
CA MET A 357 6.57 12.81 12.44
C MET A 357 5.48 13.91 12.32
N ALA A 358 4.30 13.53 11.83
CA ALA A 358 3.20 14.46 11.59
C ALA A 358 2.36 14.79 12.83
N THR A 359 2.44 13.99 13.90
CA THR A 359 1.57 14.14 15.09
C THR A 359 2.35 14.28 16.39
N GLU A 360 3.32 13.42 16.65
CA GLU A 360 4.00 13.31 17.95
C GLU A 360 5.50 12.95 17.79
N PRO A 361 6.33 13.79 17.13
CA PRO A 361 7.71 13.45 16.77
C PRO A 361 8.64 13.26 17.98
N THR A 362 8.22 13.70 19.17
CA THR A 362 9.00 13.71 20.42
C THR A 362 8.77 12.45 21.27
N ARG A 363 7.73 11.66 20.98
CA ARG A 363 7.37 10.45 21.73
C ARG A 363 8.18 9.22 21.32
N PHE A 364 8.71 9.22 20.10
CA PHE A 364 9.51 8.12 19.55
C PHE A 364 10.79 8.68 18.90
N GLY A 365 11.94 8.06 19.11
CA GLY A 365 13.19 8.33 18.36
C GLY A 365 13.96 9.63 18.69
N MET A 366 13.30 10.75 19.00
CA MET A 366 13.97 12.00 19.36
C MET A 366 14.00 12.18 20.88
N GLN A 367 15.04 11.65 21.51
CA GLN A 367 15.29 11.80 22.95
C GLN A 367 15.64 13.27 23.29
N PRO A 368 14.75 14.04 23.95
CA PRO A 368 14.93 15.49 24.12
C PRO A 368 16.22 15.86 24.89
N HIS A 369 16.66 14.97 25.80
CA HIS A 369 17.90 15.14 26.54
C HIS A 369 19.15 15.16 25.64
N LYS A 370 19.09 14.55 24.44
CA LYS A 370 20.19 14.58 23.45
C LYS A 370 20.27 15.91 22.67
N PHE A 371 19.26 16.76 22.78
CA PHE A 371 19.15 18.03 22.06
C PHE A 371 19.01 19.22 23.01
N GLY A 372 19.56 19.13 24.23
CA GLY A 372 19.48 20.20 25.22
C GLY A 372 18.04 20.59 25.60
N GLY A 373 17.11 19.63 25.57
CA GLY A 373 15.69 19.87 25.84
C GLY A 373 14.90 20.50 24.69
N LYS A 374 15.51 20.70 23.52
CA LYS A 374 14.82 21.24 22.33
C LYS A 374 13.95 20.18 21.66
N PHE A 375 12.80 20.60 21.16
CA PHE A 375 11.82 19.75 20.49
C PHE A 375 11.62 20.18 19.04
N THR A 376 11.40 19.22 18.13
CA THR A 376 10.90 19.51 16.79
C THR A 376 9.38 19.56 16.84
N ALA A 377 8.77 20.63 16.33
CA ALA A 377 7.32 20.66 16.14
C ALA A 377 6.92 19.57 15.12
N PRO A 378 5.69 19.01 15.21
CA PRO A 378 5.17 18.13 14.18
C PRO A 378 5.24 18.79 12.79
N LEU A 379 5.54 18.01 11.75
CA LEU A 379 5.40 18.46 10.37
C LEU A 379 4.07 17.92 9.82
N PRO A 380 2.97 18.70 9.87
CA PRO A 380 1.66 18.18 9.51
C PRO A 380 1.63 17.80 8.03
N VAL A 381 0.98 16.67 7.75
CA VAL A 381 0.81 16.15 6.38
C VAL A 381 -0.64 15.90 6.03
N ARG A 382 -0.92 15.87 4.73
CA ARG A 382 -2.18 15.43 4.12
C ARG A 382 -1.90 14.38 3.05
N ALA A 383 -2.79 13.41 2.92
CA ALA A 383 -2.73 12.42 1.84
C ALA A 383 -2.95 13.09 0.47
N HIS A 384 -2.45 12.46 -0.59
CA HIS A 384 -2.47 13.05 -1.94
C HIS A 384 -3.87 13.36 -2.49
N ARG A 385 -4.89 12.63 -2.02
CA ARG A 385 -6.28 12.88 -2.41
C ARG A 385 -6.87 14.14 -1.82
N PHE A 386 -6.23 14.79 -0.84
CA PHE A 386 -6.80 15.92 -0.12
C PHE A 386 -7.42 16.99 -1.03
N LEU A 387 -6.72 17.48 -2.04
CA LEU A 387 -7.24 18.52 -2.94
C LEU A 387 -8.34 18.03 -3.90
N ALA A 388 -8.45 16.71 -4.11
CA ALA A 388 -9.46 16.08 -4.94
C ALA A 388 -10.64 15.52 -4.12
N ASP A 389 -10.57 15.58 -2.78
CA ASP A 389 -11.66 15.16 -1.92
C ASP A 389 -12.80 16.19 -2.01
N PRO A 390 -14.04 15.77 -2.32
CA PRO A 390 -15.17 16.70 -2.47
C PRO A 390 -15.52 17.46 -1.19
N ARG A 391 -15.03 17.01 -0.02
CA ARG A 391 -15.20 17.71 1.26
C ARG A 391 -14.24 18.89 1.43
N THR A 392 -13.13 18.94 0.69
CA THR A 392 -12.14 20.01 0.81
C THR A 392 -12.69 21.33 0.30
N ASP A 393 -12.55 22.38 1.11
CA ASP A 393 -13.12 23.70 0.84
C ASP A 393 -12.65 24.26 -0.51
N ALA A 394 -13.58 24.81 -1.28
CA ALA A 394 -13.32 25.46 -2.55
C ALA A 394 -12.35 26.64 -2.43
N ALA A 395 -12.33 27.34 -1.29
CA ALA A 395 -11.36 28.41 -1.01
C ALA A 395 -9.92 27.88 -0.95
N ILE A 396 -9.71 26.61 -0.59
CA ILE A 396 -8.40 25.96 -0.64
C ILE A 396 -8.10 25.51 -2.06
N THR A 397 -9.01 24.75 -2.70
CA THR A 397 -8.75 24.14 -4.02
C THR A 397 -8.64 25.15 -5.16
N ARG A 398 -9.25 26.34 -5.03
CA ARG A 398 -9.15 27.43 -6.01
C ARG A 398 -7.98 28.39 -5.76
N SER A 399 -7.32 28.30 -4.61
CA SER A 399 -6.21 29.20 -4.24
C SER A 399 -4.87 28.46 -4.33
N VAL A 400 -4.49 28.13 -5.56
CA VAL A 400 -3.22 27.44 -5.89
C VAL A 400 -2.30 28.41 -6.61
N LEU A 401 -1.10 28.62 -6.04
CA LEU A 401 -0.03 29.40 -6.66
C LEU A 401 1.12 28.48 -7.06
N ASP A 402 1.47 28.49 -8.34
CA ASP A 402 2.61 27.74 -8.87
C ASP A 402 3.92 28.42 -8.48
N VAL A 403 4.91 27.61 -8.09
CA VAL A 403 6.27 28.06 -7.75
C VAL A 403 7.25 27.33 -8.64
N VAL A 404 7.96 28.08 -9.48
CA VAL A 404 8.91 27.52 -10.44
C VAL A 404 10.24 27.22 -9.74
N VAL A 405 10.73 25.99 -9.85
CA VAL A 405 12.01 25.60 -9.26
C VAL A 405 13.09 25.44 -10.33
N GLY A 406 14.24 26.07 -10.08
CA GLY A 406 15.42 26.04 -10.95
C GLY A 406 15.77 27.37 -11.62
N ALA A 407 14.95 28.41 -11.46
CA ALA A 407 15.25 29.73 -12.01
C ALA A 407 16.11 30.56 -11.04
N GLY A 408 17.13 31.23 -11.59
CA GLY A 408 17.97 32.16 -10.81
C GLY A 408 17.22 33.43 -10.41
N ALA A 409 16.35 33.94 -11.28
CA ALA A 409 15.50 35.11 -11.02
C ALA A 409 14.42 34.82 -9.98
N ALA A 410 13.90 35.87 -9.32
CA ALA A 410 12.87 35.74 -8.29
C ALA A 410 11.50 35.34 -8.83
N THR A 411 11.26 35.60 -10.13
CA THR A 411 10.08 35.14 -10.87
C THR A 411 10.52 34.44 -12.15
N ALA A 412 9.67 33.57 -12.66
CA ALA A 412 9.83 32.90 -13.94
C ALA A 412 8.46 32.64 -14.58
N PRO A 413 8.39 32.43 -15.91
CA PRO A 413 7.16 32.01 -16.56
C PRO A 413 6.58 30.78 -15.86
N CYS A 414 5.29 30.82 -15.53
CA CYS A 414 4.61 29.72 -14.85
C CYS A 414 4.68 28.43 -15.68
N SER A 415 4.76 27.27 -15.02
CA SER A 415 4.82 25.98 -15.73
C SER A 415 3.56 25.67 -16.54
N THR A 416 2.45 26.31 -16.19
CA THR A 416 1.12 26.16 -16.82
C THR A 416 0.80 27.25 -17.84
N SER A 417 1.55 28.36 -17.85
CA SER A 417 1.31 29.51 -18.73
C SER A 417 2.60 30.28 -18.98
N SER A 418 2.96 30.47 -20.25
CA SER A 418 4.16 31.23 -20.64
C SER A 418 3.98 32.75 -20.53
N THR A 419 2.75 33.24 -20.37
CA THR A 419 2.42 34.66 -20.27
C THR A 419 2.32 35.16 -18.83
N GLU A 420 2.14 34.25 -17.87
CA GLU A 420 2.06 34.57 -16.44
C GLU A 420 3.43 34.39 -15.77
N GLN A 421 3.75 35.27 -14.82
CA GLN A 421 4.98 35.19 -14.03
C GLN A 421 4.66 34.63 -12.65
N CYS A 422 5.32 33.54 -12.29
CA CYS A 422 5.19 32.88 -11.01
C CYS A 422 6.42 33.13 -10.13
N PRO A 423 6.28 33.12 -8.80
CA PRO A 423 7.43 33.09 -7.89
C PRO A 423 8.35 31.93 -8.23
N ALA A 424 9.66 32.15 -8.11
CA ALA A 424 10.64 31.14 -8.47
C ALA A 424 11.75 30.96 -7.43
N LEU A 425 12.14 29.71 -7.18
CA LEU A 425 13.25 29.34 -6.31
C LEU A 425 14.44 28.83 -7.14
N PRO A 426 15.69 29.20 -6.80
CA PRO A 426 16.85 28.55 -7.38
C PRO A 426 16.95 27.12 -6.84
N ARG A 427 17.69 26.24 -7.55
CA ARG A 427 18.08 24.96 -6.93
C ARG A 427 18.96 25.24 -5.71
N GLN A 428 18.84 24.39 -4.70
CA GLN A 428 19.57 24.47 -3.43
C GLN A 428 19.28 25.78 -2.68
N ALA A 429 18.04 26.28 -2.74
CA ALA A 429 17.64 27.49 -2.04
C ALA A 429 17.80 27.33 -0.52
N SER A 430 18.40 28.32 0.14
CA SER A 430 18.43 28.34 1.61
C SER A 430 17.09 28.73 2.20
N ASN A 431 16.90 28.48 3.49
CA ASN A 431 15.73 28.96 4.21
C ASN A 431 15.54 30.49 4.11
N VAL A 432 16.61 31.29 4.09
CA VAL A 432 16.55 32.74 3.89
C VAL A 432 16.00 33.07 2.50
N GLN A 433 16.51 32.41 1.45
CA GLN A 433 16.03 32.61 0.08
C GLN A 433 14.56 32.16 -0.09
N VAL A 434 14.17 31.04 0.55
CA VAL A 434 12.78 30.57 0.56
C VAL A 434 11.86 31.62 1.17
N LEU A 435 12.22 32.17 2.35
CA LEU A 435 11.44 33.21 3.01
C LEU A 435 11.38 34.48 2.15
N GLN A 436 12.52 34.95 1.63
CA GLN A 436 12.59 36.15 0.81
C GLN A 436 11.71 36.07 -0.43
N ARG A 437 11.67 34.90 -1.10
CA ARG A 437 10.96 34.73 -2.37
C ARG A 437 9.49 34.31 -2.21
N LEU A 438 9.13 33.64 -1.12
CA LEU A 438 7.78 33.08 -0.91
C LEU A 438 7.02 33.70 0.28
N GLN A 439 7.45 34.87 0.76
CA GLN A 439 6.71 35.69 1.72
C GLN A 439 6.17 37.01 1.14
N GLY A 440 6.14 37.16 -0.19
CA GLY A 440 5.35 38.22 -0.83
C GLY A 440 3.85 38.10 -0.51
N ALA A 441 3.08 39.17 -0.73
CA ALA A 441 1.64 39.20 -0.42
C ALA A 441 0.88 38.04 -1.10
N GLU A 442 1.13 37.81 -2.39
CA GLU A 442 0.52 36.73 -3.17
C GLU A 442 0.79 35.34 -2.59
N ALA A 443 2.07 35.01 -2.31
CA ALA A 443 2.44 33.72 -1.73
C ALA A 443 1.96 33.55 -0.29
N ARG A 444 1.77 34.65 0.46
CA ARG A 444 1.15 34.62 1.80
C ARG A 444 -0.35 34.46 1.73
N GLU A 445 -1.03 34.96 0.71
CA GLU A 445 -2.49 34.81 0.58
C GLU A 445 -2.88 33.45 0.01
N ALA A 446 -2.04 32.87 -0.85
CA ALA A 446 -2.26 31.57 -1.45
C ALA A 446 -2.44 30.46 -0.39
N ARG A 447 -3.56 29.73 -0.47
CA ARG A 447 -3.84 28.58 0.40
C ARG A 447 -2.95 27.39 0.06
N VAL A 448 -2.62 27.18 -1.20
CA VAL A 448 -1.74 26.10 -1.67
C VAL A 448 -0.60 26.69 -2.48
N LEU A 449 0.63 26.36 -2.11
CA LEU A 449 1.80 26.54 -2.97
C LEU A 449 2.12 25.22 -3.66
N ARG A 450 2.25 25.21 -4.98
CA ARG A 450 2.62 24.03 -5.76
C ARG A 450 3.99 24.22 -6.40
N LEU A 451 4.98 23.49 -5.90
CA LEU A 451 6.32 23.49 -6.52
C LEU A 451 6.28 22.74 -7.85
N SER A 452 6.81 23.34 -8.92
CA SER A 452 6.90 22.71 -10.24
C SER A 452 7.84 21.50 -10.26
N ASP A 453 8.76 21.44 -9.30
CA ASP A 453 9.67 20.34 -9.00
C ASP A 453 10.14 20.56 -7.54
N ALA A 454 10.48 19.49 -6.82
CA ALA A 454 11.06 19.60 -5.49
C ALA A 454 12.48 19.01 -5.37
N VAL A 455 13.02 18.33 -6.39
CA VAL A 455 14.36 17.71 -6.32
C VAL A 455 15.44 18.79 -6.21
N GLY A 456 16.09 18.94 -5.06
CA GLY A 456 17.06 20.01 -4.89
C GLY A 456 16.43 21.40 -4.89
N ALA A 457 15.15 21.54 -4.54
CA ALA A 457 14.52 22.84 -4.28
C ALA A 457 15.00 23.49 -2.98
N PHE A 458 15.53 22.70 -2.04
CA PHE A 458 15.95 23.17 -0.72
C PHE A 458 17.39 22.73 -0.41
N GLY A 459 18.25 23.72 -0.19
CA GLY A 459 19.68 23.53 0.06
C GLY A 459 20.08 23.52 1.53
N GLY A 460 19.18 23.87 2.46
CA GLY A 460 19.44 23.85 3.90
C GLY A 460 19.25 25.20 4.58
N TRP A 461 19.92 25.39 5.71
CA TRP A 461 19.76 26.57 6.57
C TRP A 461 21.01 27.44 6.57
N GLU A 462 20.80 28.76 6.53
CA GLU A 462 21.84 29.78 6.65
C GLU A 462 21.89 30.39 8.07
N ASP A 463 20.74 30.64 8.69
CA ASP A 463 20.61 31.45 9.91
C ASP A 463 19.87 30.74 11.08
N ARG A 464 19.52 29.45 10.94
CA ARG A 464 18.82 28.68 11.99
C ARG A 464 19.50 27.34 12.31
N PRO A 465 20.59 27.33 13.10
CA PRO A 465 21.39 26.12 13.35
C PRO A 465 20.63 25.02 14.10
N ASP A 466 19.81 25.38 15.09
CA ASP A 466 19.01 24.41 15.85
C ASP A 466 17.95 23.72 15.00
N GLU A 467 17.24 24.51 14.19
CA GLU A 467 16.23 24.00 13.26
C GLU A 467 16.87 23.08 12.23
N SER A 468 18.04 23.46 11.72
CA SER A 468 18.86 22.63 10.83
C SER A 468 19.22 21.28 11.46
N LEU A 469 19.71 21.29 12.69
CA LEU A 469 20.09 20.07 13.40
C LEU A 469 18.86 19.15 13.59
N LEU A 470 17.79 19.69 14.17
CA LEU A 470 16.56 18.94 14.48
C LEU A 470 15.90 18.38 13.22
N PHE A 471 15.82 19.18 12.14
CA PHE A 471 15.25 18.72 10.88
C PHE A 471 16.09 17.61 10.25
N ASN A 472 17.42 17.76 10.20
CA ASN A 472 18.29 16.73 9.64
C ASN A 472 18.17 15.42 10.42
N THR A 473 18.14 15.47 11.76
CA THR A 473 17.90 14.29 12.59
C THR A 473 16.54 13.66 12.32
N MET A 474 15.49 14.48 12.20
CA MET A 474 14.14 14.01 11.88
C MET A 474 14.11 13.29 10.52
N MET A 475 14.74 13.86 9.48
CA MET A 475 14.84 13.21 8.17
C MET A 475 15.60 11.90 8.23
N GLU A 476 16.71 11.85 8.94
CA GLU A 476 17.49 10.62 9.09
C GLU A 476 16.68 9.50 9.75
N TYR A 477 15.91 9.83 10.78
CA TYR A 477 15.15 8.83 11.55
C TYR A 477 13.86 8.38 10.84
N TYR A 478 13.08 9.35 10.36
CA TYR A 478 11.71 9.14 9.89
C TYR A 478 11.60 8.97 8.38
N LEU A 479 12.44 9.65 7.60
CA LEU A 479 12.42 9.56 6.16
C LEU A 479 13.44 8.52 5.69
N TYR A 480 14.74 8.73 5.89
CA TYR A 480 15.82 7.94 5.25
C TYR A 480 15.94 6.47 5.68
N ARG A 481 15.46 6.14 6.88
CA ARG A 481 15.48 4.78 7.45
C ARG A 481 14.17 4.01 7.24
N GLY A 482 13.37 4.39 6.24
CA GLY A 482 12.21 3.59 5.81
C GLY A 482 12.63 2.29 5.12
N ASN A 483 11.71 1.33 5.03
CA ASN A 483 11.87 0.18 4.13
C ASN A 483 11.42 0.60 2.74
N TRP A 484 12.35 0.94 1.86
CA TRP A 484 12.04 1.31 0.48
C TRP A 484 11.62 0.07 -0.32
N CYS A 485 10.83 0.21 -1.37
CA CYS A 485 10.33 -0.89 -2.19
C CYS A 485 11.28 -2.14 -2.29
N CYS A 486 10.70 -3.34 -2.12
CA CYS A 486 11.34 -4.67 -2.28
C CYS A 486 12.33 -5.16 -1.18
N THR A 487 12.23 -4.68 0.06
CA THR A 487 12.97 -5.26 1.21
C THR A 487 12.38 -6.60 1.69
N SER A 488 13.20 -7.64 1.88
CA SER A 488 12.77 -8.91 2.51
C SER A 488 12.45 -8.73 4.01
N ARG A 489 11.52 -9.55 4.55
CA ARG A 489 11.12 -9.59 5.98
C ARG A 489 12.19 -10.25 6.87
N PHE A 490 13.20 -10.92 6.33
CA PHE A 490 14.29 -11.48 7.14
C PHE A 490 15.24 -10.39 7.63
N ILE A 491 14.80 -9.73 8.70
CA ILE A 491 15.63 -8.95 9.61
C ILE A 491 16.34 -9.96 10.50
N ASP A 492 17.48 -10.49 10.05
CA ASP A 492 18.49 -10.95 11.01
C ASP A 492 19.24 -9.70 11.47
N ASN A 493 19.20 -9.39 12.77
CA ASN A 493 19.70 -8.13 13.33
C ASN A 493 21.24 -7.97 13.22
N ASN A 494 21.95 -8.93 12.63
CA ASN A 494 23.41 -9.02 12.66
C ASN A 494 24.11 -8.93 11.28
N ALA A 495 23.39 -8.87 10.16
CA ALA A 495 24.01 -8.71 8.84
C ALA A 495 23.04 -8.02 7.85
N ASP A 496 23.57 -7.12 7.02
CA ASP A 496 22.88 -6.30 6.03
C ASP A 496 21.47 -6.83 5.60
N ASN A 497 20.43 -6.25 6.23
CA ASN A 497 19.11 -6.83 6.55
C ASN A 497 18.17 -7.15 5.36
N GLY A 498 18.68 -7.62 4.21
CA GLY A 498 17.84 -7.91 3.03
C GLY A 498 17.14 -6.66 2.47
N ARG A 499 17.62 -5.46 2.82
CA ARG A 499 17.00 -4.20 2.43
C ARG A 499 17.63 -3.61 1.19
N VAL A 500 16.79 -3.15 0.27
CA VAL A 500 17.24 -2.27 -0.82
C VAL A 500 17.47 -0.86 -0.25
N TYR A 501 18.69 -0.35 -0.38
CA TYR A 501 19.00 1.04 -0.03
C TYR A 501 18.89 1.92 -1.26
N ILE A 502 18.09 2.98 -1.16
CA ILE A 502 18.10 4.06 -2.14
C ILE A 502 19.32 4.96 -1.90
N GLN A 503 19.77 5.62 -2.96
CA GLN A 503 20.72 6.71 -2.82
C GLN A 503 20.08 7.82 -1.98
N GLN A 504 20.72 8.16 -0.86
CA GLN A 504 20.23 9.24 -0.01
C GLN A 504 20.35 10.59 -0.73
N PRO A 505 19.45 11.55 -0.45
CA PRO A 505 19.57 12.91 -0.96
C PRO A 505 20.90 13.56 -0.55
N PRO A 506 21.47 14.47 -1.37
CA PRO A 506 22.63 15.25 -0.97
C PRO A 506 22.41 15.95 0.38
N PRO A 507 23.45 16.06 1.24
CA PRO A 507 23.28 16.65 2.57
C PRO A 507 22.88 18.12 2.49
N LEU A 508 21.98 18.54 3.38
CA LEU A 508 21.60 19.95 3.49
C LEU A 508 22.74 20.75 4.11
N LYS A 509 22.97 21.96 3.58
CA LYS A 509 23.90 22.94 4.14
C LYS A 509 23.46 23.31 5.55
N ARG A 510 24.45 23.44 6.43
CA ARG A 510 24.29 23.87 7.82
C ARG A 510 24.94 25.23 7.99
N PRO A 511 24.42 26.10 8.88
CA PRO A 511 25.09 27.33 9.26
C PRO A 511 26.52 27.01 9.74
N ARG A 512 27.51 27.82 9.35
CA ARG A 512 28.88 27.65 9.84
C ARG A 512 28.93 28.08 11.31
N GLY A 513 29.14 27.12 12.21
CA GLY A 513 29.51 27.37 13.59
C GLY A 513 28.35 27.66 14.54
N GLY A 514 28.11 26.71 15.41
CA GLY A 514 27.61 26.89 16.77
C GLY A 514 28.35 25.88 17.63
#